data_AF-A0A432HWY4-F1
#
_entry.id   AF-A0A432HWY4-F1
#
_cell.length_a   1.000
_cell.length_b   1.000
_cell.length_c   1.000
_cell.angle_alpha   90.00
_cell.angle_beta   90.00
_cell.angle_gamma   90.00
#
_symmetry.space_group_name_H-M   'P 1'
#
loop_
_entity.id
_entity.type
_entity.pdbx_description
1 polymer ?
#
loop_
_entity_poly.entity_id
_entity_poly.type
_entity_poly.pdbx_seq_one_letter_code
_entity_poly.pdbx_strand_id
1 'polypeptide(L)'
;MVHCTSCGEEHDDSRSFCRTCGTDLPEVGLMLILREEARQIRLHNGQARQLSDTEQENLATMHKLNQQTNGDGSDAQPQNGDHVDTARKNTESLRFLMQSMGD
;
A
#
# COMPACT_ATOMS: atom_id res chain seq x y z
N MET A 1 32.23 15.34 -8.89
CA MET A 1 32.59 16.09 -7.67
C MET A 1 32.20 15.29 -6.45
N VAL A 2 33.07 15.27 -5.44
CA VAL A 2 32.92 14.56 -4.16
C VAL A 2 33.16 15.55 -3.02
N HIS A 3 32.33 15.49 -1.98
CA HIS A 3 32.52 16.31 -0.78
C HIS A 3 33.22 15.50 0.30
N CYS A 4 34.18 16.12 0.97
CA CYS A 4 34.82 15.51 2.13
C CYS A 4 33.80 15.32 3.27
N THR A 5 33.67 14.09 3.77
CA THR A 5 32.77 13.77 4.89
C THR A 5 33.21 14.38 6.22
N SER A 6 34.48 14.77 6.35
CA SER A 6 35.01 15.37 7.58
C SER A 6 34.93 16.90 7.59
N CYS A 7 35.17 17.59 6.47
CA CYS A 7 35.24 19.05 6.43
C CYS A 7 34.27 19.73 5.45
N GLY A 8 33.58 18.96 4.61
CA GLY A 8 32.59 19.48 3.64
C GLY A 8 33.18 20.07 2.36
N GLU A 9 34.51 20.19 2.25
CA GLU A 9 35.16 20.78 1.07
C GLU A 9 34.89 19.95 -0.20
N GLU A 10 34.60 20.63 -1.30
CA GLU A 10 34.39 20.01 -2.61
C GLU A 10 35.72 19.69 -3.29
N HIS A 11 35.81 18.47 -3.81
CA HIS A 11 36.97 17.97 -4.52
C HIS A 11 36.57 17.25 -5.81
N ASP A 12 37.54 17.13 -6.71
CA ASP A 12 37.40 16.33 -7.91
C ASP A 12 37.27 14.83 -7.58
N ASP A 13 36.52 14.10 -8.39
CA ASP A 13 36.26 12.66 -8.15
C ASP A 13 37.55 11.83 -8.24
N SER A 14 38.57 12.29 -8.96
CA SER A 14 39.86 11.59 -9.13
C SER A 14 40.77 11.63 -7.90
N ARG A 15 40.38 12.34 -6.83
CA ARG A 15 41.24 12.63 -5.68
C ARG A 15 41.08 11.61 -4.57
N SER A 16 42.20 11.10 -4.06
CA SER A 16 42.21 10.08 -3.00
C SER A 16 42.21 10.64 -1.57
N PHE A 17 42.52 11.94 -1.38
CA PHE A 17 42.58 12.56 -0.06
C PHE A 17 42.14 14.03 -0.09
N CYS A 18 41.58 14.49 1.04
CA CYS A 18 41.17 15.87 1.25
C CYS A 18 42.40 16.76 1.50
N ARG A 19 42.53 17.87 0.77
CA ARG A 19 43.64 18.81 0.98
C ARG A 19 43.48 19.71 2.19
N THR A 20 42.26 19.86 2.68
CA THR A 20 41.94 20.77 3.78
C THR A 20 42.14 20.10 5.13
N CYS A 21 41.68 18.86 5.30
CA CYS A 21 41.74 18.14 6.57
C CYS A 21 42.54 16.84 6.55
N GLY A 22 43.04 16.40 5.38
CA GLY A 22 43.86 15.20 5.26
C GLY A 22 43.11 13.88 5.32
N THR A 23 41.79 13.88 5.52
CA THR A 23 40.98 12.65 5.50
C THR A 23 40.98 12.01 4.12
N ASP A 24 41.06 10.68 4.07
CA ASP A 24 40.93 9.91 2.84
C ASP A 24 39.56 10.15 2.19
N LEU A 25 39.58 10.42 0.89
CA LEU A 25 38.37 10.53 0.09
C LEU A 25 38.01 9.14 -0.43
N PRO A 26 36.71 8.84 -0.56
CA PRO A 26 36.27 7.58 -1.13
C PRO A 26 36.79 7.45 -2.57
N GLU A 27 37.31 6.26 -2.90
CA GLU A 27 37.84 5.95 -4.22
C GLU A 27 36.77 6.13 -5.31
N VAL A 28 37.20 6.49 -6.52
CA VAL A 28 36.35 6.60 -7.72
C VAL A 28 35.45 5.37 -7.90
N GLY A 29 36.00 4.16 -7.71
CA GLY A 29 35.25 2.91 -7.82
C GLY A 29 34.08 2.83 -6.83
N LEU A 30 34.33 3.19 -5.56
CA LEU A 30 33.29 3.24 -4.53
C LEU A 30 32.23 4.30 -4.85
N MET A 31 32.64 5.47 -5.33
CA MET A 31 31.70 6.54 -5.72
C MET A 31 30.79 6.12 -6.89
N LEU A 32 31.31 5.33 -7.85
CA LEU A 32 30.50 4.77 -8.93
C LEU A 32 29.46 3.78 -8.41
N ILE A 33 29.86 2.87 -7.52
CA ILE A 33 28.96 1.89 -6.89
C ILE A 33 27.86 2.63 -6.12
N LEU A 34 28.22 3.60 -5.28
CA LEU A 34 27.24 4.35 -4.49
C LEU A 34 26.26 5.16 -5.36
N ARG A 35 26.73 5.72 -6.49
CA ARG A 35 25.84 6.40 -7.46
C ARG A 35 24.86 5.43 -8.11
N GLU A 36 25.34 4.23 -8.45
CA GLU A 36 24.54 3.15 -9.00
C GLU A 36 23.47 2.68 -8.00
N GLU A 37 23.89 2.38 -6.77
CA GLU A 37 22.98 2.00 -5.68
C GLU A 37 21.92 3.07 -5.43
N ALA A 38 22.32 4.34 -5.34
CA ALA A 38 21.38 5.45 -5.16
C ALA A 38 20.37 5.55 -6.32
N ARG A 39 20.78 5.25 -7.56
CA ARG A 39 19.89 5.21 -8.73
C ARG A 39 18.90 4.05 -8.61
N GLN A 40 19.37 2.86 -8.23
CA GLN A 40 18.52 1.68 -8.04
C GLN A 40 17.49 1.90 -6.93
N ILE A 41 17.90 2.50 -5.80
CA ILE A 41 17.00 2.85 -4.69
C ILE A 41 15.90 3.81 -5.17
N ARG A 42 16.23 4.84 -5.96
CA ARG A 42 15.21 5.76 -6.51
C ARG A 42 14.20 5.06 -7.41
N LEU A 43 14.65 4.13 -8.25
CA LEU A 43 13.75 3.35 -9.11
C LEU A 43 12.86 2.41 -8.28
N HIS A 44 13.45 1.70 -7.32
CA HIS A 44 12.72 0.78 -6.45
C HIS A 44 11.72 1.51 -5.54
N ASN A 45 12.12 2.62 -4.91
CA ASN A 45 11.21 3.45 -4.11
C ASN A 45 10.18 4.18 -4.98
N GLY A 46 10.50 4.47 -6.25
CA GLY A 46 9.53 4.95 -7.23
C GLY A 46 8.45 3.90 -7.53
N GLN A 47 8.82 2.62 -7.61
CA GLN A 47 7.85 1.52 -7.69
C GLN A 47 7.09 1.30 -6.37
N ALA A 48 7.74 1.49 -5.22
CA ALA A 48 7.06 1.47 -3.92
C ALA A 48 6.00 2.60 -3.82
N ARG A 49 6.23 3.76 -4.43
CA ARG A 49 5.19 4.79 -4.59
C ARG A 49 4.02 4.36 -5.47
N GLN A 50 4.18 3.45 -6.42
CA GLN A 50 3.04 2.88 -7.17
C GLN A 50 2.24 1.89 -6.30
N LEU A 51 2.89 1.17 -5.38
CA LEU A 51 2.16 0.37 -4.38
C LEU A 51 1.36 1.25 -3.40
N SER A 52 1.79 2.50 -3.19
CA SER A 52 1.00 3.49 -2.43
C SER A 52 -0.34 3.80 -3.09
N ASP A 53 -0.51 3.65 -4.41
CA ASP A 53 -1.83 3.82 -5.04
C ASP A 53 -2.79 2.72 -4.55
N THR A 54 -2.28 1.50 -4.37
CA THR A 54 -3.04 0.38 -3.78
C THR A 54 -3.31 0.60 -2.29
N GLU A 55 -2.35 1.15 -1.53
CA GLU A 55 -2.58 1.55 -0.13
C GLU A 55 -3.63 2.66 -0.02
N GLN A 56 -3.66 3.58 -0.98
CA GLN A 56 -4.62 4.68 -1.02
C GLN A 56 -6.02 4.20 -1.41
N GLU A 57 -6.13 3.24 -2.33
CA GLU A 57 -7.38 2.54 -2.64
C GLU A 57 -7.91 1.76 -1.43
N ASN A 58 -7.04 1.04 -0.71
CA ASN A 58 -7.40 0.35 0.53
C ASN A 58 -7.88 1.32 1.61
N LEU A 59 -7.20 2.45 1.78
CA LEU A 59 -7.60 3.50 2.74
C LEU A 59 -8.94 4.13 2.36
N ALA A 60 -9.15 4.43 1.07
CA ALA A 60 -10.41 4.96 0.56
C ALA A 60 -11.57 3.97 0.79
N THR A 61 -11.33 2.68 0.58
CA THR A 61 -12.29 1.61 0.84
C THR A 61 -12.68 1.54 2.32
N MET A 62 -11.69 1.60 3.22
CA MET A 62 -11.93 1.65 4.68
C MET A 62 -12.73 2.89 5.09
N HIS A 63 -12.42 4.05 4.52
CA HIS A 63 -13.13 5.30 4.80
C HIS A 63 -14.60 5.24 4.35
N LYS A 64 -14.87 4.61 3.20
CA LYS A 64 -16.22 4.41 2.67
C LYS A 64 -17.05 3.50 3.58
N LEU A 65 -16.47 2.39 4.05
CA LEU A 65 -17.12 1.47 4.99
C LEU A 65 -17.47 2.15 6.33
N ASN A 66 -16.58 3.00 6.85
CA ASN A 66 -16.81 3.75 8.10
C ASN A 66 -17.89 4.85 7.94
N GLN A 67 -17.96 5.48 6.76
CA GLN A 67 -19.01 6.45 6.46
C GLN A 67 -20.38 5.79 6.28
N GLN A 68 -20.41 4.60 5.70
CA GLN A 68 -21.65 3.81 5.57
C GLN A 68 -22.22 3.36 6.91
N THR A 69 -21.36 3.16 7.91
CA THR A 69 -21.78 2.86 9.29
C THR A 69 -22.25 4.11 10.06
N ASN A 70 -21.91 5.32 9.61
CA ASN A 70 -22.37 6.58 10.23
C ASN A 70 -23.51 7.28 9.46
N GLY A 71 -23.81 6.86 8.23
CA GLY A 71 -24.82 7.45 7.35
C GLY A 71 -26.23 6.87 7.45
N ASP A 72 -26.45 5.86 8.29
CA ASP A 72 -27.76 5.25 8.51
C ASP A 72 -28.07 5.19 10.02
N GLY A 73 -28.13 6.39 10.62
CA GLY A 73 -28.68 6.62 11.95
C GLY A 73 -30.21 6.66 11.97
N SER A 74 -30.88 5.93 11.08
CA SER A 74 -32.33 5.74 11.09
C SER A 74 -32.64 4.27 10.82
N ASP A 75 -32.84 3.52 11.91
CA ASP A 75 -33.55 2.24 11.91
C ASP A 75 -32.93 1.07 11.14
N ALA A 76 -31.65 0.80 11.34
CA ALA A 76 -31.10 -0.54 11.05
C ALA A 76 -31.56 -1.54 12.13
N GLN A 77 -32.85 -1.86 12.12
CA GLN A 77 -33.35 -3.14 12.62
C GLN A 77 -32.52 -4.24 11.93
N PRO A 78 -31.90 -5.18 12.67
CA PRO A 78 -31.17 -6.26 12.03
C PRO A 78 -32.14 -6.98 11.08
N GLN A 79 -31.84 -6.96 9.77
CA GLN A 79 -32.64 -7.61 8.72
C GLN A 79 -32.55 -9.15 8.79
N ASN A 80 -32.48 -9.69 10.01
CA ASN A 80 -32.72 -11.10 10.29
C ASN A 80 -34.13 -11.53 9.84
N GLY A 81 -35.07 -10.58 9.72
CA GLY A 81 -36.40 -10.80 9.15
C GLY A 81 -36.37 -11.27 7.71
N ASP A 82 -35.64 -10.58 6.81
CA ASP A 82 -35.60 -10.94 5.39
C ASP A 82 -34.98 -12.32 5.16
N HIS A 83 -34.01 -12.71 5.99
CA HIS A 83 -33.39 -14.03 5.91
C HIS A 83 -34.36 -15.14 6.38
N VAL A 84 -35.16 -14.87 7.43
CA VAL A 84 -36.18 -15.79 7.94
C VAL A 84 -37.37 -15.88 6.99
N ASP A 85 -37.81 -14.77 6.39
CA ASP A 85 -38.89 -14.73 5.42
C ASP A 85 -38.51 -15.40 4.10
N THR A 86 -37.27 -15.21 3.65
CA THR A 86 -36.73 -15.91 2.48
C THR A 86 -36.65 -17.42 2.74
N ALA A 87 -36.13 -17.83 3.90
CA ALA A 87 -36.08 -19.24 4.29
C ALA A 87 -37.49 -19.86 4.40
N ARG A 88 -38.46 -19.12 4.94
CA ARG A 88 -39.86 -19.56 5.05
C ARG A 88 -40.52 -19.74 3.68
N LYS A 89 -40.40 -18.76 2.79
CA LYS A 89 -40.94 -18.81 1.42
C LYS A 89 -40.36 -19.98 0.60
N ASN A 90 -39.06 -20.23 0.75
CA ASN A 90 -38.40 -21.35 0.09
C ASN A 90 -38.90 -22.70 0.63
N THR A 91 -39.13 -22.79 1.94
CA THR A 91 -39.66 -23.99 2.59
C THR A 91 -41.11 -24.26 2.17
N GLU A 92 -41.95 -23.22 2.07
CA GLU A 92 -43.33 -23.33 1.59
C GLU A 92 -43.41 -23.71 0.10
N SER A 93 -42.52 -23.16 -0.72
CA SER A 93 -42.42 -23.49 -2.15
C SER A 93 -42.02 -24.95 -2.38
N LEU A 94 -41.07 -25.48 -1.58
CA LEU A 94 -40.69 -26.89 -1.60
C LEU A 94 -41.83 -27.80 -1.15
N ARG A 95 -42.56 -27.42 -0.10
CA ARG A 95 -43.71 -28.18 0.40
C ARG A 95 -44.82 -28.28 -0.65
N PHE A 96 -45.13 -27.18 -1.32
CA PHE A 96 -46.12 -27.15 -2.40
C PHE A 96 -45.73 -28.07 -3.56
N LEU A 97 -44.46 -28.03 -3.98
CA LEU A 97 -43.94 -28.93 -5.03
C LEU A 97 -44.05 -30.41 -4.64
N MET A 98 -43.73 -30.77 -3.40
CA MET A 98 -43.85 -32.16 -2.92
C MET A 98 -45.30 -32.63 -2.82
N GLN A 99 -46.24 -31.73 -2.50
CA GLN A 99 -47.66 -32.05 -2.42
C GLN A 99 -48.27 -32.29 -3.81
N SER A 100 -47.80 -31.55 -4.82
CA SER A 100 -48.25 -31.71 -6.22
C SER A 100 -47.71 -32.95 -6.95
N MET A 101 -46.76 -33.68 -6.37
CA MET A 101 -46.20 -34.93 -6.93
C MET A 101 -46.77 -36.19 -6.26
N GLY A 102 -47.66 -36.04 -5.29
CA GLY A 102 -48.24 -37.13 -4.49
C GLY A 102 -49.68 -37.51 -4.84
N ASP A 103 -50.28 -36.91 -5.86
CA ASP A 103 -51.58 -37.26 -6.47
C ASP A 103 -51.37 -37.92 -7.84
#